data_AF-A0A9X2SZ73-F1
#
_entry.id   AF-A0A9X2SZ73-F1
#
_cell.length_a   1.000
_cell.length_b   1.000
_cell.length_c   1.000
_cell.angle_alpha   90.00
_cell.angle_beta   90.00
_cell.angle_gamma   90.00
#
_symmetry.space_group_name_H-M   'P 1'
#
loop_
_entity.id
_entity.type
_entity.pdbx_description
1 polymer ?
#
loop_
_entity_poly.entity_id
_entity_poly.type
_entity_poly.pdbx_seq_one_letter_code
_entity_poly.pdbx_strand_id
1 'polypeptide(L)'
;MMKHFDKASIMEAESAFRRDFINCLSGYKSLNLIGTKSLKGISNLSPFSQVFHIGATPPLVGILFRPHTVERHTLENILETGYFTLNHVTEEFYREAHQSAARYSGSEFEATGLEEEYLGDFFAPFVVKSKVKLGCSFVESQTLKVNGTELLIGAIEHVWVDKKGLRSDGSLDLNLLGTVTVTGLDEYHVGKKIARLSYPKPGKELEEI
;
A
#
# COMPACT_ATOMS: atom_id res chain seq x y z
N MET A 1 -28.35 18.04 3.90
CA MET A 1 -28.71 17.50 5.23
C MET A 1 -27.54 16.65 5.71
N MET A 2 -27.13 16.76 6.97
CA MET A 2 -26.02 15.96 7.56
C MET A 2 -26.57 14.95 8.56
N LYS A 3 -26.00 13.75 8.59
CA LYS A 3 -26.30 12.71 9.59
C LYS A 3 -25.18 12.64 10.62
N HIS A 4 -25.53 12.72 11.91
CA HIS A 4 -24.59 12.60 13.02
C HIS A 4 -24.55 11.15 13.53
N PHE A 5 -23.34 10.66 13.82
CA PHE A 5 -23.09 9.39 14.48
C PHE A 5 -22.20 9.65 15.68
N ASP A 6 -22.69 9.34 16.88
CA ASP A 6 -21.87 9.31 18.09
C ASP A 6 -21.28 7.90 18.31
N LYS A 7 -20.47 7.75 19.37
CA LYS A 7 -19.86 6.45 19.70
C LYS A 7 -20.90 5.36 19.95
N ALA A 8 -22.00 5.66 20.63
CA ALA A 8 -23.02 4.66 20.97
C ALA A 8 -23.69 4.12 19.70
N SER A 9 -24.17 5.01 18.84
CA SER A 9 -24.82 4.64 17.56
C SER A 9 -23.88 3.89 16.61
N ILE A 10 -22.57 4.20 16.59
CA ILE A 10 -21.60 3.44 15.82
C ILE A 10 -21.47 2.01 16.36
N MET A 11 -21.39 1.85 17.69
CA MET A 11 -21.20 0.55 18.34
C MET A 11 -22.45 -0.32 18.29
N GLU A 12 -23.64 0.28 18.28
CA GLU A 12 -24.93 -0.42 18.14
C GLU A 12 -25.23 -0.83 16.69
N ALA A 13 -24.58 -0.21 15.69
CA ALA A 13 -24.80 -0.56 14.30
C ALA A 13 -24.45 -2.02 14.00
N GLU A 14 -25.07 -2.56 12.95
CA GLU A 14 -24.74 -3.88 12.40
C GLU A 14 -23.24 -4.00 12.11
N SER A 15 -22.67 -5.17 12.40
CA SER A 15 -21.22 -5.37 12.33
C SER A 15 -20.64 -5.07 10.95
N ALA A 16 -21.33 -5.47 9.88
CA ALA A 16 -20.95 -5.18 8.50
C ALA A 16 -21.02 -3.68 8.20
N PHE A 17 -22.11 -3.01 8.59
CA PHE A 17 -22.24 -1.56 8.43
C PHE A 17 -21.12 -0.82 9.15
N ARG A 18 -20.86 -1.14 10.42
CA ARG A 18 -19.77 -0.51 11.20
C ARG A 18 -18.42 -0.76 10.53
N ARG A 19 -18.14 -1.99 10.09
CA ARG A 19 -16.89 -2.33 9.40
C ARG A 19 -16.70 -1.45 8.17
N ASP A 20 -17.67 -1.42 7.28
CA ASP A 20 -17.54 -0.72 5.99
C ASP A 20 -17.50 0.79 6.21
N PHE A 21 -18.37 1.31 7.09
CA PHE A 21 -18.39 2.72 7.47
C PHE A 21 -17.03 3.19 8.03
N ILE A 22 -16.47 2.50 9.04
CA ILE A 22 -15.19 2.87 9.65
C ILE A 22 -14.03 2.82 8.65
N ASN A 23 -14.01 1.83 7.74
CA ASN A 23 -12.95 1.72 6.73
C ASN A 23 -12.99 2.84 5.67
N CYS A 24 -14.11 3.55 5.54
CA CYS A 24 -14.23 4.72 4.66
C CYS A 24 -13.77 6.03 5.32
N LEU A 25 -13.77 6.13 6.66
CA LEU A 25 -13.57 7.41 7.36
C LEU A 25 -12.16 8.00 7.23
N SER A 26 -11.16 7.20 6.86
CA SER A 26 -9.81 7.70 6.58
C SER A 26 -9.70 8.44 5.24
N GLY A 27 -10.74 8.36 4.39
CA GLY A 27 -10.70 8.83 3.01
C GLY A 27 -9.95 7.85 2.08
N TYR A 28 -9.44 8.40 0.97
CA TYR A 28 -8.64 7.64 0.01
C TYR A 28 -7.37 7.11 0.65
N LYS A 29 -7.07 5.84 0.39
CA LYS A 29 -5.85 5.17 0.84
C LYS A 29 -5.00 4.80 -0.38
N SER A 30 -3.68 4.72 -0.17
CA SER A 30 -2.78 4.12 -1.16
C SER A 30 -3.18 2.67 -1.40
N LEU A 31 -2.85 2.12 -2.57
CA LEU A 31 -2.99 0.69 -2.84
C LEU A 31 -1.68 0.15 -3.41
N ASN A 32 -1.07 -0.74 -2.65
CA ASN A 32 0.17 -1.40 -3.03
C ASN A 32 -0.03 -2.92 -3.02
N LEU A 33 0.57 -3.61 -3.98
CA LEU A 33 0.85 -5.04 -3.84
C LEU A 33 2.19 -5.20 -3.12
N ILE A 34 2.19 -6.01 -2.06
CA ILE A 34 3.41 -6.38 -1.34
C ILE A 34 3.90 -7.72 -1.89
N GLY A 35 5.05 -7.68 -2.56
CA GLY A 35 5.73 -8.88 -3.05
C GLY A 35 6.73 -9.39 -2.02
N THR A 36 6.67 -10.68 -1.70
CA THR A 36 7.59 -11.34 -0.76
C THR A 36 7.99 -12.71 -1.30
N LYS A 37 9.01 -13.31 -0.72
CA LYS A 37 9.46 -14.67 -1.05
C LYS A 37 9.90 -15.36 0.23
N SER A 38 9.48 -16.61 0.42
CA SER A 38 9.93 -17.43 1.55
C SER A 38 11.38 -17.92 1.34
N LEU A 39 12.03 -18.43 2.40
CA LEU A 39 13.35 -19.09 2.26
C LEU A 39 13.32 -20.32 1.35
N LYS A 40 12.15 -20.92 1.11
CA LYS A 40 11.96 -22.04 0.18
C LYS A 40 11.82 -21.60 -1.28
N GLY A 41 11.88 -20.29 -1.55
CA GLY A 41 11.76 -19.72 -2.88
C GLY A 41 10.32 -19.56 -3.39
N ILE A 42 9.31 -19.80 -2.56
CA ILE A 42 7.91 -19.59 -2.92
C ILE A 42 7.59 -18.11 -2.77
N SER A 43 7.16 -17.48 -3.86
CA SER A 43 6.72 -16.09 -3.89
C SER A 43 5.30 -15.93 -3.33
N ASN A 44 5.02 -14.76 -2.75
CA ASN A 44 3.70 -14.36 -2.29
C ASN A 44 3.40 -12.92 -2.71
N LEU A 45 2.12 -12.64 -2.97
CA LEU A 45 1.64 -11.33 -3.40
C LEU A 45 0.30 -10.99 -2.73
N SER A 46 0.20 -9.82 -2.10
CA SER A 46 -1.02 -9.41 -1.41
C SER A 46 -1.29 -7.91 -1.50
N PRO A 47 -2.56 -7.46 -1.64
CA PRO A 47 -2.89 -6.04 -1.67
C PRO A 47 -2.97 -5.46 -0.26
N PHE A 48 -2.36 -4.30 -0.09
CA PHE A 48 -2.35 -3.54 1.15
C PHE A 48 -2.73 -2.09 0.89
N SER A 49 -3.68 -1.61 1.69
CA SER A 49 -4.11 -0.22 1.70
C SER A 49 -3.70 0.55 2.96
N GLN A 50 -2.91 -0.07 3.83
CA GLN A 50 -2.45 0.53 5.09
C GLN A 50 -0.94 0.78 5.04
N VAL A 51 -0.49 1.36 3.92
CA VAL A 51 0.90 1.75 3.68
C VAL A 51 1.01 3.27 3.78
N PHE A 52 1.91 3.77 4.61
CA PHE A 52 2.08 5.21 4.85
C PHE A 52 3.55 5.61 5.01
N HIS A 53 3.85 6.87 4.71
CA HIS A 53 5.19 7.43 4.86
C HIS A 53 5.53 7.65 6.35
N ILE A 54 6.74 7.29 6.78
CA ILE A 54 7.25 7.54 8.13
C ILE A 54 8.29 8.66 8.13
N GLY A 55 9.26 8.61 7.21
CA GLY A 55 10.38 9.52 7.20
C GLY A 55 11.07 9.58 5.84
N ALA A 56 11.68 10.71 5.50
CA ALA A 56 12.47 10.86 4.29
C ALA A 56 13.99 10.70 4.55
N THR A 57 14.42 10.91 5.81
CA THR A 57 15.82 10.80 6.22
C THR A 57 15.90 10.14 7.61
N PRO A 58 16.11 8.81 7.69
CA PRO A 58 16.17 7.86 6.57
C PRO A 58 14.81 7.67 5.87
N PRO A 59 14.79 7.15 4.63
CA PRO A 59 13.55 6.90 3.89
C PRO A 59 12.83 5.66 4.44
N LEU A 60 11.76 5.88 5.20
CA LEU A 60 11.03 4.84 5.92
C LEU A 60 9.55 4.79 5.53
N VAL A 61 9.02 3.57 5.48
CA VAL A 61 7.60 3.28 5.23
C VAL A 61 7.02 2.43 6.35
N GLY A 62 5.77 2.74 6.72
CA GLY A 62 4.98 1.99 7.69
C GLY A 62 3.90 1.16 7.00
N ILE A 63 3.70 -0.07 7.50
CA ILE A 63 2.67 -0.99 7.03
C ILE A 63 1.93 -1.51 8.27
N LEU A 64 0.60 -1.39 8.28
CA LEU A 64 -0.22 -2.04 9.30
C LEU A 64 -0.75 -3.37 8.79
N PHE A 65 -0.47 -4.44 9.54
CA PHE A 65 -1.05 -5.75 9.35
C PHE A 65 -2.24 -5.92 10.30
N ARG A 66 -3.31 -6.53 9.78
CA ARG A 66 -4.43 -6.98 10.61
C ARG A 66 -3.93 -7.98 11.67
N PRO A 67 -4.63 -8.14 12.80
CA PRO A 67 -4.18 -9.01 13.88
C PRO A 67 -3.77 -10.40 13.40
N HIS A 68 -2.64 -10.87 13.92
CA HIS A 68 -2.03 -12.15 13.56
C HIS A 68 -2.74 -13.31 14.28
N THR A 69 -4.02 -13.50 13.98
CA THR A 69 -4.87 -14.58 14.52
C THR A 69 -4.96 -15.79 13.57
N VAL A 70 -4.42 -15.65 12.37
CA VAL A 70 -4.34 -16.65 11.29
C VAL A 70 -3.00 -16.48 10.59
N GLU A 71 -2.61 -17.50 9.82
CA GLU A 71 -1.42 -17.49 8.96
C GLU A 71 -1.38 -16.24 8.07
N ARG A 72 -0.19 -15.63 7.97
CA ARG A 72 0.07 -14.40 7.22
C ARG A 72 1.38 -14.54 6.45
N HIS A 73 1.34 -15.21 5.30
CA HIS A 73 2.53 -15.45 4.47
C HIS A 73 3.35 -14.17 4.23
N THR A 74 2.72 -13.04 3.91
CA THR A 74 3.44 -11.77 3.72
C THR A 74 4.20 -11.32 4.97
N LEU A 75 3.58 -11.32 6.15
CA LEU A 75 4.23 -10.88 7.39
C LEU A 75 5.34 -11.86 7.79
N GLU A 76 5.03 -13.15 7.74
CA GLU A 76 5.97 -14.23 8.08
C GLU A 76 7.20 -14.19 7.17
N ASN A 77 7.01 -14.06 5.85
CA ASN A 77 8.11 -13.92 4.90
C ASN A 77 8.96 -12.68 5.19
N ILE A 78 8.36 -11.54 5.55
CA ILE A 78 9.12 -10.33 5.88
C ILE A 78 9.95 -10.52 7.14
N LEU A 79 9.36 -11.10 8.19
CA LEU A 79 10.08 -11.33 9.45
C LEU A 79 11.19 -12.39 9.29
N GLU A 80 10.98 -13.40 8.45
CA GLU A 80 11.95 -14.47 8.20
C GLU A 80 13.10 -14.01 7.29
N THR A 81 12.78 -13.28 6.20
CA THR A 81 13.76 -12.96 5.15
C THR A 81 14.30 -11.55 5.21
N GLY A 82 13.58 -10.63 5.86
CA GLY A 82 13.95 -9.23 5.98
C GLY A 82 13.71 -8.38 4.74
N TYR A 83 13.08 -8.91 3.68
CA TYR A 83 12.89 -8.18 2.42
C TYR A 83 11.46 -8.27 1.88
N PHE A 84 11.00 -7.16 1.30
CA PHE A 84 9.74 -7.09 0.55
C PHE A 84 9.80 -6.01 -0.51
N THR A 85 8.84 -6.05 -1.43
CA THR A 85 8.64 -4.97 -2.40
C THR A 85 7.28 -4.31 -2.20
N LEU A 86 7.19 -3.01 -2.52
CA LEU A 86 5.92 -2.30 -2.66
C LEU A 86 5.73 -1.95 -4.12
N ASN A 87 4.57 -2.32 -4.66
CA ASN A 87 4.25 -2.13 -6.07
C ASN A 87 2.95 -1.35 -6.17
N HIS A 88 3.00 -0.12 -6.69
CA HIS A 88 1.79 0.66 -6.91
C HIS A 88 0.86 -0.06 -7.87
N VAL A 89 -0.39 -0.24 -7.44
CA VAL A 89 -1.42 -0.78 -8.33
C VAL A 89 -1.85 0.29 -9.32
N THR A 90 -2.04 -0.10 -10.58
CA THR A 90 -2.55 0.78 -11.62
C THR A 90 -3.89 0.31 -12.16
N GLU A 91 -4.56 1.19 -12.92
CA GLU A 91 -5.83 0.89 -13.58
C GLU A 91 -5.76 -0.34 -14.49
N GLU A 92 -4.58 -0.66 -15.04
CA GLU A 92 -4.38 -1.82 -15.93
C GLU A 92 -4.50 -3.18 -15.24
N PHE A 93 -4.33 -3.26 -13.91
CA PHE A 93 -4.28 -4.55 -13.20
C PHE A 93 -4.92 -4.56 -11.80
N TYR A 94 -5.79 -3.59 -11.50
CA TYR A 94 -6.42 -3.51 -10.17
C TYR A 94 -7.33 -4.70 -9.84
N ARG A 95 -7.87 -5.38 -10.86
CA ARG A 95 -8.74 -6.57 -10.70
C ARG A 95 -7.92 -7.78 -10.27
N GLU A 96 -6.79 -8.01 -10.91
CA GLU A 96 -5.81 -9.05 -10.56
C GLU A 96 -5.21 -8.76 -9.18
N ALA A 97 -4.91 -7.48 -8.89
CA ALA A 97 -4.47 -7.07 -7.56
C ALA A 97 -5.52 -7.35 -6.47
N HIS A 98 -6.81 -7.09 -6.74
CA HIS A 98 -7.90 -7.47 -5.83
C HIS A 98 -7.98 -9.00 -5.65
N GLN A 99 -7.89 -9.74 -6.75
CA GLN A 99 -7.97 -11.20 -6.76
C GLN A 99 -6.85 -11.86 -5.93
N SER A 100 -5.68 -11.22 -5.84
CA SER A 100 -4.55 -11.66 -5.01
C SER A 100 -4.85 -11.62 -3.49
N ALA A 101 -5.97 -11.04 -3.05
CA ALA A 101 -6.44 -11.13 -1.65
C ALA A 101 -7.14 -12.46 -1.31
N ALA A 102 -7.46 -13.29 -2.30
CA ALA A 102 -8.09 -14.60 -2.06
C ALA A 102 -7.10 -15.59 -1.43
N ARG A 103 -7.62 -16.67 -0.84
CA ARG A 103 -6.79 -17.72 -0.24
C ARG A 103 -6.36 -18.72 -1.31
N TYR A 104 -5.06 -18.88 -1.48
CA TYR A 104 -4.45 -19.83 -2.41
C TYR A 104 -3.53 -20.80 -1.66
N SER A 105 -3.35 -22.00 -2.22
CA SER A 105 -2.38 -22.99 -1.70
C SER A 105 -0.96 -22.78 -2.22
N GLY A 106 -0.78 -21.89 -3.20
CA GLY A 106 0.50 -21.56 -3.83
C GLY A 106 0.62 -20.05 -4.06
N SER A 107 1.54 -19.64 -4.93
CA SER A 107 1.83 -18.23 -5.19
C SER A 107 0.63 -17.48 -5.79
N GLU A 108 0.31 -16.31 -5.24
CA GLU A 108 -0.72 -15.44 -5.79
C GLU A 108 -0.30 -14.82 -7.14
N PHE A 109 1.00 -14.75 -7.46
CA PHE A 109 1.46 -14.36 -8.80
C PHE A 109 0.93 -15.33 -9.85
N GLU A 110 1.15 -16.64 -9.64
CA GLU A 110 0.65 -17.70 -10.53
C GLU A 110 -0.88 -17.69 -10.60
N ALA A 111 -1.56 -17.58 -9.46
CA ALA A 111 -3.02 -17.64 -9.41
C ALA A 111 -3.73 -16.45 -10.07
N THR A 112 -3.08 -15.28 -10.13
CA THR A 112 -3.65 -14.06 -10.71
C THR A 112 -3.12 -13.77 -12.12
N GLY A 113 -2.07 -14.46 -12.57
CA GLY A 113 -1.39 -14.17 -13.83
C GLY A 113 -0.58 -12.87 -13.81
N LEU A 114 -0.31 -12.32 -12.62
CA LEU A 114 0.65 -11.22 -12.48
C LEU A 114 2.07 -11.78 -12.58
N GLU A 115 2.91 -11.10 -13.35
CA GLU A 115 4.28 -11.53 -13.59
C GLU A 115 5.25 -10.98 -12.54
N GLU A 116 6.09 -11.88 -12.00
CA GLU A 116 7.22 -11.54 -11.15
C GLU A 116 8.33 -10.87 -11.94
N GLU A 117 9.02 -9.92 -11.31
CA GLU A 117 10.25 -9.33 -11.83
C GLU A 117 11.28 -9.23 -10.71
N TYR A 118 12.54 -9.55 -10.99
CA TYR A 118 13.66 -9.38 -10.05
C TYR A 118 14.59 -8.31 -10.60
N LEU A 119 14.74 -7.22 -9.85
CA LEU A 119 15.53 -6.04 -10.24
C LEU A 119 16.67 -5.82 -9.25
N GLY A 120 17.86 -5.49 -9.77
CA GLY A 120 19.01 -5.10 -8.95
C GLY A 120 19.45 -6.16 -7.93
N ASP A 121 19.34 -7.45 -8.29
CA ASP A 121 19.63 -8.59 -7.41
C ASP A 121 18.85 -8.57 -6.08
N PHE A 122 17.70 -7.89 -6.04
CA PHE A 122 16.87 -7.80 -4.84
C PHE A 122 16.16 -9.12 -4.56
N PHE A 123 16.08 -9.50 -3.28
CA PHE A 123 15.61 -10.84 -2.89
C PHE A 123 14.12 -11.08 -3.19
N ALA A 124 13.27 -10.10 -2.92
CA ALA A 124 11.82 -10.21 -3.08
C ALA A 124 11.35 -9.81 -4.50
N PRO A 125 10.31 -10.45 -5.05
CA PRO A 125 9.81 -10.17 -6.39
C PRO A 125 9.07 -8.83 -6.44
N PHE A 126 9.25 -8.12 -7.54
CA PHE A 126 8.43 -7.00 -7.98
C PHE A 126 7.31 -7.47 -8.92
N VAL A 127 6.36 -6.58 -9.21
CA VAL A 127 5.30 -6.82 -10.21
C VAL A 127 5.66 -6.11 -11.51
N VAL A 128 5.80 -6.84 -12.62
CA VAL A 128 6.20 -6.28 -13.94
C VAL A 128 5.35 -5.06 -14.32
N LYS A 129 4.02 -5.17 -14.21
CA LYS A 129 3.04 -4.13 -14.62
C LYS A 129 3.10 -2.84 -13.79
N SER A 130 3.68 -2.87 -12.58
CA SER A 130 3.74 -1.68 -11.72
C SER A 130 4.62 -0.58 -12.31
N LYS A 131 4.22 0.69 -12.11
CA LYS A 131 4.97 1.87 -12.60
C LYS A 131 5.78 2.58 -11.52
N VAL A 132 5.55 2.21 -10.25
CA VAL A 132 6.33 2.66 -9.09
C VAL A 132 6.57 1.45 -8.20
N LYS A 133 7.84 1.11 -8.01
CA LYS A 133 8.29 -0.10 -7.33
C LYS A 133 9.34 0.27 -6.30
N LEU A 134 9.19 -0.21 -5.07
CA LEU A 134 10.12 0.03 -3.98
C LEU A 134 10.66 -1.30 -3.50
N GLY A 135 11.98 -1.45 -3.44
CA GLY A 135 12.64 -2.55 -2.73
C GLY A 135 12.88 -2.12 -1.29
N CYS A 136 12.37 -2.87 -0.32
CA CYS A 136 12.40 -2.50 1.09
C CYS A 136 13.04 -3.58 1.96
N SER A 137 13.83 -3.15 2.94
CA SER A 137 14.34 -4.00 4.01
C SER A 137 13.52 -3.82 5.30
N PHE A 138 13.39 -4.87 6.10
CA PHE A 138 12.75 -4.82 7.41
C PHE A 138 13.62 -4.08 8.43
N VAL A 139 13.01 -3.18 9.21
CA VAL A 139 13.70 -2.42 10.27
C VAL A 139 13.21 -2.84 11.65
N GLU A 140 11.92 -2.70 11.92
CA GLU A 140 11.32 -3.10 13.19
C GLU A 140 9.83 -3.38 13.05
N SER A 141 9.25 -4.05 14.04
CA SER A 141 7.81 -4.21 14.17
C SER A 141 7.34 -4.03 15.61
N GLN A 142 6.09 -3.56 15.77
CA GLN A 142 5.44 -3.40 17.04
C GLN A 142 3.98 -3.86 16.98
N THR A 143 3.62 -4.79 17.88
CA THR A 143 2.21 -5.12 18.11
C THR A 143 1.50 -4.01 18.87
N LEU A 144 0.49 -3.43 18.25
CA LEU A 144 -0.37 -2.42 18.86
C LEU A 144 -1.40 -3.09 19.78
N LYS A 145 -1.12 -3.05 21.10
CA LYS A 145 -1.95 -3.68 22.15
C LYS A 145 -3.43 -3.28 22.11
N VAL A 146 -3.76 -2.11 21.54
CA VAL A 146 -5.13 -1.58 21.46
C VAL A 146 -6.07 -2.44 20.62
N ASN A 147 -5.54 -3.16 19.63
CA ASN A 147 -6.36 -3.98 18.72
C ASN A 147 -5.63 -5.21 18.14
N GLY A 148 -4.37 -5.44 18.53
CA GLY A 148 -3.55 -6.57 18.09
C GLY A 148 -2.98 -6.44 16.68
N THR A 149 -3.10 -5.28 16.02
CA THR A 149 -2.46 -5.05 14.72
C THR A 149 -0.94 -4.98 14.86
N GLU A 150 -0.22 -5.37 13.82
CA GLU A 150 1.25 -5.25 13.77
C GLU A 150 1.62 -4.03 12.93
N LEU A 151 2.31 -3.06 13.54
CA LEU A 151 2.96 -1.97 12.83
C LEU A 151 4.35 -2.42 12.41
N LEU A 152 4.57 -2.59 11.12
CA LEU A 152 5.87 -2.91 10.55
C LEU A 152 6.50 -1.67 9.92
N ILE A 153 7.79 -1.46 10.17
CA ILE A 153 8.60 -0.40 9.58
C ILE A 153 9.63 -1.04 8.66
N GLY A 154 9.71 -0.53 7.43
CA GLY A 154 10.76 -0.88 6.48
C GLY A 154 11.52 0.33 5.97
N ALA A 155 12.79 0.12 5.62
CA ALA A 155 13.61 1.11 4.93
C ALA A 155 13.47 0.92 3.42
N ILE A 156 13.37 2.02 2.68
CA ILE A 156 13.36 2.00 1.21
C ILE A 156 14.81 1.97 0.73
N GLU A 157 15.23 0.84 0.15
CA GLU A 157 16.58 0.61 -0.34
C GLU A 157 16.71 0.99 -1.82
N HIS A 158 15.69 0.66 -2.61
CA HIS A 158 15.67 0.88 -4.05
C HIS A 158 14.33 1.39 -4.52
N VAL A 159 14.35 2.21 -5.59
CA VAL A 159 13.15 2.80 -6.19
C VAL A 159 13.26 2.73 -7.70
N TRP A 160 12.24 2.18 -8.36
CA TRP A 160 12.05 2.26 -9.80
C TRP A 160 10.73 2.99 -10.10
N VAL A 161 10.81 4.00 -10.97
CA VAL A 161 9.67 4.81 -11.38
C VAL A 161 9.68 4.96 -12.90
N ASP A 162 8.52 4.82 -13.53
CA ASP A 162 8.35 5.19 -14.93
C ASP A 162 8.60 6.70 -15.12
N LYS A 163 9.61 7.01 -15.93
CA LYS A 163 10.10 8.38 -16.16
C LYS A 163 9.00 9.36 -16.57
N LYS A 164 7.93 8.89 -17.24
CA LYS A 164 6.82 9.76 -17.65
C LYS A 164 6.19 10.50 -16.46
N GLY A 165 6.16 9.88 -15.28
CA GLY A 165 5.56 10.44 -14.07
C GLY A 165 6.54 11.07 -13.10
N LEU A 166 7.85 11.03 -13.37
CA LEU A 166 8.86 11.60 -12.49
C LEU A 166 9.16 13.04 -12.92
N ARG A 167 8.88 14.01 -12.03
CA ARG A 167 9.22 15.42 -12.27
C ARG A 167 10.66 15.72 -11.88
N SER A 168 11.22 16.80 -12.41
CA SER A 168 12.61 17.22 -12.17
C SER A 168 12.92 17.55 -10.71
N ASP A 169 11.90 17.86 -9.90
CA ASP A 169 12.02 18.12 -8.47
C ASP A 169 11.83 16.88 -7.59
N GLY A 170 11.71 15.69 -8.20
CA GLY A 170 11.54 14.42 -7.50
C GLY A 170 10.08 14.07 -7.15
N SER A 171 9.12 14.97 -7.37
CA SER A 171 7.70 14.65 -7.16
C SER A 171 7.15 13.73 -8.25
N LEU A 172 6.13 12.95 -7.90
CA LEU A 172 5.46 12.04 -8.84
C LEU A 172 4.13 12.60 -9.34
N ASP A 173 3.84 12.38 -10.61
CA ASP A 173 2.51 12.53 -11.20
C ASP A 173 1.77 11.18 -11.21
N LEU A 174 1.08 10.89 -10.10
CA LEU A 174 0.39 9.61 -9.92
C LEU A 174 -0.78 9.42 -10.90
N ASN A 175 -1.36 10.51 -11.41
CA ASN A 175 -2.39 10.45 -12.45
C ASN A 175 -1.81 9.96 -13.78
N LEU A 176 -0.67 10.53 -14.19
CA LEU A 176 0.02 10.11 -15.42
C LEU A 176 0.60 8.68 -15.33
N LEU A 177 0.90 8.24 -14.11
CA LEU A 177 1.31 6.87 -13.80
C LEU A 177 0.13 5.89 -13.70
N GLY A 178 -1.12 6.37 -13.72
CA GLY A 178 -2.32 5.55 -13.61
C GLY A 178 -2.46 4.84 -12.28
N THR A 179 -1.83 5.35 -11.20
CA THR A 179 -1.93 4.74 -9.86
C THR A 179 -3.36 4.84 -9.35
N VAL A 180 -3.88 3.74 -8.80
CA VAL A 180 -5.20 3.69 -8.16
C VAL A 180 -5.12 3.92 -6.66
N THR A 181 -6.22 4.41 -6.09
CA THR A 181 -6.46 4.54 -4.65
C THR A 181 -7.70 3.73 -4.26
N VAL A 182 -7.89 3.48 -2.97
CA VAL A 182 -9.02 2.69 -2.46
C VAL A 182 -9.78 3.43 -1.35
N THR A 183 -11.11 3.34 -1.37
CA THR A 183 -12.01 3.71 -0.27
C THR A 183 -12.65 2.46 0.30
N GLY A 184 -12.96 2.47 1.60
CA GLY A 184 -13.52 1.29 2.26
C GLY A 184 -12.59 0.08 2.13
N LEU A 185 -13.16 -1.04 1.69
CA LEU A 185 -12.49 -2.33 1.53
C LEU A 185 -12.36 -2.78 0.06
N ASP A 186 -13.15 -2.22 -0.84
CA ASP A 186 -13.46 -2.82 -2.15
C ASP A 186 -13.77 -1.80 -3.25
N GLU A 187 -13.66 -0.50 -2.98
CA GLU A 187 -13.95 0.53 -3.98
C GLU A 187 -12.66 1.20 -4.46
N TYR A 188 -12.43 1.17 -5.77
CA TYR A 188 -11.19 1.57 -6.43
C TYR A 188 -11.38 2.84 -7.25
N HIS A 189 -10.40 3.74 -7.18
CA HIS A 189 -10.48 5.05 -7.81
C HIS A 189 -9.18 5.41 -8.51
N VAL A 190 -9.30 6.20 -9.57
CA VAL A 190 -8.17 6.98 -10.10
C VAL A 190 -8.30 8.41 -9.58
N GLY A 191 -7.17 9.05 -9.27
CA GLY A 191 -7.19 10.46 -8.90
C GLY A 191 -7.65 11.34 -10.08
N LYS A 192 -8.17 12.52 -9.79
CA LYS A 192 -8.23 13.64 -10.73
C LYS A 192 -7.41 14.78 -10.14
N LYS A 193 -6.27 15.11 -10.76
CA LYS A 193 -5.44 16.24 -10.32
C LYS A 193 -6.28 17.52 -10.31
N ILE A 194 -6.25 18.24 -9.20
CA ILE A 194 -6.85 19.57 -9.09
C ILE A 194 -5.78 20.62 -9.39
N ALA A 195 -4.75 20.68 -8.55
CA ALA A 195 -3.60 21.56 -8.70
C ALA A 195 -2.39 20.94 -7.98
N ARG A 196 -1.21 21.51 -8.19
CA ARG A 196 -0.08 21.35 -7.30
C ARG A 196 0.29 22.75 -6.82
N LEU A 197 0.50 22.91 -5.52
CA LEU A 197 0.56 24.21 -4.88
C LEU A 197 1.98 24.49 -4.39
N SER A 198 2.40 25.75 -4.46
CA SER A 198 3.66 26.21 -3.90
C SER A 198 3.68 26.08 -2.38
N TYR A 199 4.88 26.09 -1.78
CA TYR A 199 5.01 26.03 -0.32
C TYR A 199 4.35 27.26 0.31
N PRO A 200 3.37 27.09 1.22
CA PRO A 200 2.65 28.23 1.79
C PRO A 200 3.57 29.06 2.69
N LYS A 201 3.56 30.39 2.51
CA LYS A 201 4.25 31.33 3.39
C LYS A 201 3.26 32.41 3.85
N PRO A 202 3.22 32.77 5.16
CA PRO A 202 2.35 33.85 5.63
C PRO A 202 2.58 35.15 4.84
N GLY A 203 1.49 35.78 4.40
CA GLY A 203 1.54 37.02 3.62
C GLY A 203 1.98 36.87 2.16
N LYS A 204 2.12 35.65 1.64
CA LYS A 204 2.31 35.38 0.21
C LYS A 204 1.09 34.68 -0.37
N GLU A 205 0.71 35.05 -1.59
CA GLU A 205 -0.31 34.32 -2.33
C GLU A 205 0.19 32.93 -2.69
N LEU A 206 -0.76 32.01 -2.75
CA LEU A 206 -0.52 30.63 -3.13
C LEU A 206 -0.46 30.54 -4.65
N GLU A 207 0.56 29.87 -5.18
CA GLU A 207 0.76 29.71 -6.62
C GLU A 207 0.52 28.25 -7.02
N GLU A 208 -0.11 28.04 -8.17
CA GLU A 208 -0.16 26.71 -8.80
C GLU A 208 1.12 26.47 -9.61
N ILE A 209 1.73 25.29 -9.44
CA ILE A 209 3.04 24.90 -10.01
C ILE A 209 3.02 23.54 -10.71
#